data_AF-A0A1P9WVE6-F1
#
_entry.id   AF-A0A1P9WVE6-F1
#
_cell.length_a   1.000
_cell.length_b   1.000
_cell.length_c   1.000
_cell.angle_alpha   90.00
_cell.angle_beta   90.00
_cell.angle_gamma   90.00
#
_symmetry.space_group_name_H-M   'P 1'
#
loop_
_entity.id
_entity.type
_entity.pdbx_description
1 polymer ?
#
loop_
_entity_poly.entity_id
_entity_poly.type
_entity_poly.pdbx_seq_one_letter_code
_entity_poly.pdbx_strand_id
1 'polypeptide(L)'
;MKNWEDITSTSELLAAQEIKQSFDAGDLADVEYGLNQLIETMARSERRALKSQLIRLMMHVIKWKVQPEKRSKSWLLTILNARFEIAELREFTPSLNEDVIQAIWEAALKQARTEANIDTDLPTNHVELTWEDVFDTKYTL
;
A
#
# COMPACT_ATOMS: atom_id res chain seq x y z
N MET A 1 28.70 -13.74 -10.05
CA MET A 1 27.87 -12.53 -10.09
C MET A 1 26.95 -12.58 -8.87
N LYS A 2 26.87 -11.50 -8.10
CA LYS A 2 26.02 -11.46 -6.90
C LYS A 2 24.55 -11.65 -7.30
N ASN A 3 23.78 -12.35 -6.47
CA ASN A 3 22.34 -12.48 -6.69
C ASN A 3 21.61 -11.28 -6.07
N TRP A 4 21.64 -10.14 -6.76
CA TRP A 4 21.06 -8.90 -6.24
C TRP A 4 19.55 -8.96 -6.03
N GLU A 5 18.83 -9.81 -6.77
CA GLU A 5 17.39 -10.01 -6.56
C GLU A 5 17.13 -10.60 -5.16
N ASP A 6 17.90 -11.61 -4.77
CA ASP A 6 17.81 -12.24 -3.45
C ASP A 6 18.28 -11.31 -2.32
N ILE A 7 19.39 -10.61 -2.53
CA ILE A 7 19.95 -9.68 -1.54
C ILE A 7 18.99 -8.53 -1.25
N THR A 8 18.48 -7.86 -2.30
CA THR A 8 17.61 -6.68 -2.16
C THR A 8 16.23 -7.03 -1.62
N SER A 9 15.70 -8.22 -1.93
CA SER A 9 14.41 -8.68 -1.39
C SER A 9 14.48 -9.16 0.06
N THR A 10 15.68 -9.53 0.54
CA THR A 10 15.89 -10.02 1.91
C THR A 10 16.15 -8.88 2.90
N SER A 11 17.01 -7.92 2.54
CA SER A 11 17.37 -6.82 3.43
C SER A 11 17.98 -5.63 2.69
N GLU A 12 17.37 -4.46 2.86
CA GLU A 12 17.90 -3.18 2.36
C GLU A 12 19.28 -2.87 2.95
N LEU A 13 19.52 -3.24 4.22
CA LEU A 13 20.81 -3.06 4.88
C LEU A 13 21.90 -3.93 4.24
N LEU A 14 21.60 -5.21 3.98
CA LEU A 14 22.56 -6.11 3.31
C LEU A 14 22.85 -5.61 1.88
N ALA A 15 21.82 -5.19 1.15
CA ALA A 15 22.01 -4.61 -0.18
C ALA A 15 22.91 -3.38 -0.16
N ALA A 16 22.70 -2.44 0.78
CA ALA A 16 23.55 -1.26 0.92
C ALA A 16 25.00 -1.61 1.28
N GLN A 17 25.21 -2.62 2.15
CA GLN A 17 26.55 -3.12 2.50
C GLN A 17 27.25 -3.75 1.30
N GLU A 18 26.55 -4.55 0.51
CA GLU A 18 27.10 -5.19 -0.70
C GLU A 18 27.45 -4.15 -1.78
N ILE A 19 26.61 -3.12 -1.95
CA ILE A 19 26.89 -2.00 -2.85
C ILE A 19 28.16 -1.27 -2.40
N LYS A 20 28.31 -1.03 -1.09
CA LYS A 20 29.51 -0.39 -0.54
C LYS A 20 30.77 -1.22 -0.80
N GLN A 21 30.70 -2.54 -0.66
CA GLN A 21 31.84 -3.42 -0.96
C GLN A 21 32.22 -3.38 -2.44
N SER A 22 31.24 -3.40 -3.36
CA SER A 22 31.50 -3.30 -4.81
C SER A 22 32.11 -1.94 -5.18
N PHE A 23 31.66 -0.87 -4.52
CA PHE A 23 32.25 0.46 -4.66
C PHE A 23 33.72 0.49 -4.21
N ASP A 24 34.02 -0.08 -3.05
CA ASP A 24 35.39 -0.15 -2.53
C ASP A 24 36.32 -1.00 -3.40
N ALA A 25 35.77 -2.01 -4.08
CA ALA A 25 36.49 -2.82 -5.06
C ALA A 25 36.68 -2.14 -6.43
N GLY A 26 36.06 -0.98 -6.66
CA GLY A 26 36.08 -0.26 -7.94
C GLY A 26 35.20 -0.88 -9.03
N ASP A 27 34.32 -1.82 -8.68
CA ASP A 27 33.39 -2.45 -9.63
C ASP A 27 32.11 -1.61 -9.78
N LEU A 28 32.22 -0.53 -10.56
CA LEU A 28 31.12 0.41 -10.77
C LEU A 28 29.91 -0.20 -11.49
N ALA A 29 30.13 -1.24 -12.31
CA ALA A 29 29.04 -1.93 -13.01
C ALA A 29 28.18 -2.73 -12.03
N ASP A 30 28.80 -3.43 -11.08
CA ASP A 30 28.08 -4.15 -10.02
C ASP A 30 27.38 -3.19 -9.05
N VAL A 31 27.98 -2.02 -8.78
CA VAL A 31 27.34 -0.93 -8.01
C VAL A 31 26.08 -0.42 -8.69
N GLU A 32 26.15 -0.08 -9.98
CA GLU A 32 24.99 0.42 -10.73
C GLU A 32 23.86 -0.62 -10.74
N TYR A 33 24.19 -1.88 -10.99
CA TYR A 33 23.20 -2.96 -10.98
C TYR A 33 22.57 -3.13 -9.59
N GLY A 34 23.36 -3.15 -8.52
CA GLY A 34 22.86 -3.25 -7.14
C GLY A 34 21.95 -2.09 -6.74
N LEU A 35 22.31 -0.85 -7.11
CA LEU A 35 21.48 0.33 -6.86
C LEU A 35 20.15 0.25 -7.60
N ASN A 36 20.15 -0.12 -8.88
CA ASN A 36 18.93 -0.24 -9.68
C ASN A 36 17.98 -1.30 -9.10
N GLN A 37 18.52 -2.47 -8.71
CA GLN A 37 17.72 -3.53 -8.08
C GLN A 37 17.16 -3.10 -6.72
N LEU A 38 17.96 -2.40 -5.90
CA LEU A 38 17.51 -1.90 -4.60
C LEU A 38 16.37 -0.88 -4.76
N ILE A 39 16.53 0.10 -5.66
CA ILE A 39 15.51 1.11 -5.95
C ILE A 39 14.21 0.45 -6.42
N GLU A 40 14.29 -0.52 -7.35
CA GLU A 40 13.11 -1.21 -7.85
C GLU A 40 12.39 -2.00 -6.75
N THR A 41 13.14 -2.71 -5.91
CA THR A 41 12.59 -3.49 -4.81
C THR A 41 11.92 -2.60 -3.76
N MET A 42 12.56 -1.49 -3.37
CA MET A 42 11.97 -0.51 -2.44
C MET A 42 10.69 0.10 -3.01
N ALA A 43 10.74 0.60 -4.26
CA ALA A 43 9.58 1.19 -4.91
C ALA A 43 8.40 0.20 -5.04
N ARG A 44 8.69 -1.08 -5.27
CA ARG A 44 7.68 -2.15 -5.33
C ARG A 44 7.08 -2.42 -3.95
N SER A 45 7.88 -2.42 -2.89
CA SER A 45 7.43 -2.59 -1.51
C SER A 45 6.49 -1.46 -1.07
N GLU A 46 6.89 -0.21 -1.31
CA GLU A 46 6.12 0.99 -1.01
C GLU A 46 4.76 1.00 -1.74
N ARG A 47 4.74 0.68 -3.04
CA ARG A 47 3.49 0.57 -3.83
C ARG A 47 2.57 -0.53 -3.30
N ARG A 48 3.13 -1.67 -2.84
CA ARG A 48 2.35 -2.76 -2.24
C ARG A 48 1.76 -2.33 -0.90
N ALA A 49 2.54 -1.64 -0.07
CA ALA A 49 2.06 -1.09 1.21
C ALA A 49 0.89 -0.12 0.97
N LEU A 50 1.04 0.84 0.06
CA LEU A 50 -0.02 1.76 -0.32
C LEU A 50 -1.28 1.02 -0.77
N LYS A 51 -1.14 0.06 -1.68
CA LYS A 51 -2.27 -0.73 -2.19
C LYS A 51 -2.97 -1.50 -1.07
N SER A 52 -2.21 -2.13 -0.17
CA SER A 52 -2.77 -2.88 0.96
C SER A 52 -3.60 -1.98 1.88
N GLN A 53 -3.09 -0.79 2.20
CA GLN A 53 -3.83 0.17 3.02
C GLN A 53 -5.07 0.70 2.32
N LEU A 54 -4.99 0.96 1.02
CA LEU A 54 -6.14 1.39 0.23
C LEU A 54 -7.25 0.32 0.22
N ILE A 55 -6.89 -0.95 0.04
CA ILE A 55 -7.85 -2.08 0.10
C ILE A 55 -8.52 -2.12 1.47
N ARG A 56 -7.74 -2.07 2.55
CA ARG A 56 -8.25 -2.10 3.93
C ARG A 56 -9.21 -0.94 4.20
N LEU A 57 -8.86 0.26 3.75
CA LEU A 57 -9.68 1.45 3.87
C LEU A 57 -11.01 1.28 3.12
N MET A 58 -10.95 0.95 1.83
CA MET A 58 -12.14 0.74 0.99
C MET A 58 -13.05 -0.36 1.54
N MET A 59 -12.48 -1.48 1.98
CA MET A 59 -13.24 -2.58 2.57
C MET A 59 -14.05 -2.11 3.78
N HIS A 60 -13.43 -1.36 4.69
CA HIS A 60 -14.10 -0.88 5.89
C HIS A 60 -15.12 0.22 5.60
N VAL A 61 -14.87 1.07 4.60
CA VAL A 61 -15.86 2.03 4.11
C VAL A 61 -17.07 1.31 3.48
N ILE A 62 -16.86 0.25 2.71
CA ILE A 62 -17.94 -0.58 2.16
C ILE A 62 -18.76 -1.18 3.30
N LYS A 63 -18.11 -1.85 4.25
CA LYS A 63 -18.75 -2.41 5.46
C LYS A 63 -19.59 -1.37 6.19
N TRP A 64 -19.04 -0.15 6.34
CA TRP A 64 -19.73 0.96 6.97
C TRP A 64 -21.03 1.34 6.26
N LYS A 65 -21.03 1.33 4.92
CA LYS A 65 -22.22 1.63 4.10
C LYS A 65 -23.26 0.51 4.15
N VAL A 66 -22.85 -0.77 4.12
CA VAL A 66 -23.77 -1.91 3.98
C VAL A 66 -24.28 -2.50 5.30
N GLN A 67 -23.58 -2.33 6.42
CA GLN A 67 -23.96 -2.85 7.74
C GLN A 67 -24.00 -1.74 8.81
N PRO A 68 -24.94 -0.78 8.69
CA PRO A 68 -25.09 0.30 9.67
C PRO A 68 -25.27 -0.19 11.12
N GLU A 69 -25.93 -1.33 11.31
CA GLU A 69 -26.20 -1.95 12.61
C GLU A 69 -24.96 -2.53 13.30
N LYS A 70 -23.88 -2.80 12.57
CA LYS A 70 -22.61 -3.31 13.11
C LYS A 70 -21.51 -2.26 13.22
N ARG A 71 -21.83 -0.99 12.93
CA ARG A 71 -20.88 0.12 13.10
C ARG A 71 -20.36 0.14 14.53
N SER A 72 -19.04 0.24 14.66
CA SER A 72 -18.36 0.16 15.94
C SER A 72 -17.16 1.12 15.98
N LYS A 73 -16.70 1.43 17.19
CA LYS A 73 -15.47 2.22 17.40
C LYS A 73 -14.26 1.58 16.75
N SER A 74 -14.21 0.25 16.74
CA SER A 74 -13.15 -0.52 16.09
C SER A 74 -13.14 -0.26 14.58
N TRP A 75 -14.29 -0.33 13.90
CA TRP A 75 -14.36 -0.05 12.46
C TRP A 75 -14.00 1.39 12.11
N LEU A 76 -14.46 2.35 12.92
CA LEU A 76 -14.09 3.75 12.75
C LEU A 76 -12.57 3.94 12.89
N LEU A 77 -11.96 3.33 13.92
CA LEU A 77 -10.52 3.38 14.13
C LEU A 77 -9.76 2.74 12.98
N THR A 78 -10.24 1.63 12.41
CA THR A 78 -9.62 1.00 11.24
C THR A 78 -9.62 1.93 10.02
N ILE A 79 -10.73 2.64 9.76
CA ILE A 79 -10.81 3.63 8.68
C ILE A 79 -9.81 4.78 8.91
N LEU A 80 -9.79 5.34 10.12
CA LEU A 80 -8.88 6.44 10.46
C LEU A 80 -7.41 6.03 10.35
N ASN A 81 -7.04 4.86 10.90
CA ASN A 81 -5.68 4.36 10.85
C ASN A 81 -5.23 4.10 9.40
N ALA A 82 -6.09 3.53 8.55
CA ALA A 82 -5.75 3.33 7.15
C ALA A 82 -5.51 4.65 6.41
N ARG A 83 -6.29 5.69 6.70
CA ARG A 83 -6.06 7.04 6.16
C ARG A 83 -4.74 7.63 6.66
N PHE A 84 -4.42 7.49 7.94
CA PHE A 84 -3.16 7.97 8.50
C PHE A 84 -1.96 7.25 7.90
N GLU A 85 -2.01 5.92 7.78
CA GLU A 85 -0.93 5.13 7.19
C GLU A 85 -0.73 5.46 5.70
N ILE A 86 -1.80 5.72 4.95
CA ILE A 86 -1.68 6.22 3.56
C ILE A 86 -1.05 7.61 3.54
N ALA A 87 -1.46 8.52 4.42
CA ALA A 87 -0.88 9.86 4.48
C ALA A 87 0.61 9.83 4.84
N GLU A 88 0.99 9.00 5.80
CA GLU A 88 2.38 8.81 6.24
C GLU A 88 3.24 8.21 5.12
N LEU A 89 2.77 7.17 4.42
CA LEU A 89 3.45 6.62 3.24
C LEU A 89 3.72 7.70 2.17
N ARG A 90 2.78 8.62 1.98
CA ARG A 90 2.91 9.72 1.01
C ARG A 90 3.86 10.82 1.46
N GLU A 91 3.98 11.02 2.78
CA GLU A 91 4.94 11.97 3.36
C GLU A 91 6.37 11.47 3.18
N PHE A 92 6.63 10.19 3.48
CA PHE A 92 7.95 9.58 3.31
C PHE A 92 8.30 9.33 1.84
N THR A 93 7.30 9.03 1.01
CA THR A 93 7.49 8.71 -0.40
C THR A 93 6.57 9.58 -1.27
N PRO A 94 6.95 10.84 -1.56
CA PRO A 94 6.11 11.78 -2.32
C PRO A 94 5.72 11.32 -3.73
N SER A 95 6.43 10.34 -4.30
CA SER A 95 6.11 9.73 -5.59
C SER A 95 4.87 8.82 -5.54
N LEU A 96 4.41 8.42 -4.34
CA LEU A 96 3.13 7.74 -4.11
C LEU A 96 1.95 8.73 -4.12
N ASN A 97 1.90 9.59 -5.12
CA ASN A 97 0.94 10.67 -5.19
C ASN A 97 -0.49 10.17 -5.53
N GLU A 98 -1.41 11.11 -5.69
CA GLU A 98 -2.80 10.82 -6.05
C GLU A 98 -2.92 10.06 -7.38
N ASP A 99 -2.10 10.37 -8.39
CA ASP A 99 -2.12 9.65 -9.67
C ASP A 99 -1.81 8.17 -9.49
N VAL A 100 -0.89 7.83 -8.59
CA VAL A 100 -0.59 6.42 -8.25
C VAL A 100 -1.79 5.75 -7.58
N ILE A 101 -2.48 6.44 -6.67
CA ILE A 101 -3.69 5.93 -6.02
C ILE A 101 -4.80 5.71 -7.06
N GLN A 102 -5.02 6.68 -7.95
CA GLN A 102 -6.00 6.57 -9.03
C GLN A 102 -5.67 5.40 -9.97
N ALA A 103 -4.40 5.20 -10.31
CA ALA A 103 -3.97 4.09 -11.17
C ALA A 103 -4.24 2.71 -10.56
N ILE A 104 -4.24 2.58 -9.23
CA ILE A 104 -4.51 1.31 -8.54
C ILE A 104 -5.94 1.19 -8.00
N TRP A 105 -6.76 2.25 -8.13
CA TRP A 105 -8.08 2.37 -7.51
C TRP A 105 -8.99 1.18 -7.83
N GLU A 106 -9.19 0.88 -9.12
CA GLU A 106 -10.09 -0.19 -9.55
C GLU A 106 -9.63 -1.58 -9.07
N ALA A 107 -8.33 -1.82 -9.10
CA ALA A 107 -7.76 -3.08 -8.62
C ALA A 107 -7.94 -3.22 -7.10
N ALA A 108 -7.76 -2.14 -6.34
CA ALA A 108 -7.97 -2.11 -4.90
C ALA A 108 -9.46 -2.26 -4.55
N LEU A 109 -10.35 -1.54 -5.24
CA LEU A 109 -11.79 -1.59 -5.03
C LEU A 109 -12.36 -2.98 -5.29
N LYS A 110 -11.92 -3.64 -6.37
CA LYS A 110 -12.31 -5.02 -6.67
C LYS A 110 -11.97 -5.97 -5.52
N GLN A 111 -10.75 -5.88 -5.00
CA GLN A 111 -10.31 -6.73 -3.89
C GLN A 111 -11.05 -6.38 -2.59
N ALA A 112 -11.21 -5.09 -2.28
CA ALA A 112 -11.93 -4.61 -1.11
C ALA A 112 -13.39 -5.08 -1.08
N ARG A 113 -14.07 -5.11 -2.22
CA ARG A 113 -15.43 -5.68 -2.36
C ARG A 113 -15.45 -7.17 -2.08
N THR A 114 -14.49 -7.93 -2.60
CA THR A 114 -14.37 -9.36 -2.31
C THR A 114 -14.17 -9.60 -0.81
N GLU A 115 -13.27 -8.88 -0.17
CA GLU A 115 -13.01 -9.02 1.27
C GLU A 115 -14.22 -8.59 2.11
N ALA A 116 -14.88 -7.48 1.75
CA ALA A 116 -16.08 -7.02 2.42
C ALA A 116 -17.26 -7.99 2.27
N ASN A 117 -17.46 -8.58 1.07
CA ASN A 117 -18.48 -9.61 0.86
C ASN A 117 -18.26 -10.81 1.79
N ILE A 118 -17.02 -11.27 1.92
CA ILE A 118 -16.66 -12.42 2.76
C ILE A 118 -16.89 -12.10 4.25
N ASP A 119 -16.52 -10.90 4.71
CA ASP A 119 -16.63 -10.52 6.12
C ASP A 119 -18.08 -10.20 6.53
N THR A 120 -18.91 -9.75 5.60
CA THR A 120 -20.28 -9.30 5.89
C THR A 120 -21.36 -10.31 5.53
N ASP A 121 -21.07 -11.27 4.66
CA ASP A 121 -22.04 -12.13 3.97
C ASP A 121 -23.12 -11.33 3.18
N LEU A 122 -22.80 -10.09 2.77
CA LEU A 122 -23.71 -9.22 2.01
C LEU A 122 -23.15 -8.88 0.63
N PRO A 123 -24.00 -8.65 -0.38
CA PRO A 123 -23.55 -8.24 -1.71
C PRO A 123 -23.06 -6.78 -1.69
N THR A 124 -21.81 -6.54 -2.09
CA THR A 124 -21.20 -5.19 -2.15
C THR A 124 -21.01 -4.66 -3.57
N ASN A 125 -21.44 -5.40 -4.59
CA ASN A 125 -21.28 -5.03 -6.01
C ASN A 125 -22.04 -3.74 -6.38
N HIS A 126 -23.09 -3.40 -5.64
CA HIS A 126 -23.86 -2.18 -5.84
C HIS A 126 -23.29 -0.96 -5.10
N VAL A 127 -22.28 -1.14 -4.24
CA VAL A 127 -21.70 -0.06 -3.44
C VAL A 127 -20.71 0.70 -4.31
N GLU A 128 -21.04 1.94 -4.64
CA GLU A 128 -20.11 2.86 -5.25
C GLU A 128 -19.28 3.58 -4.17
N LEU A 129 -17.99 3.69 -4.42
CA LEU A 129 -17.06 4.48 -3.61
C LEU A 129 -16.50 5.62 -4.45
N THR A 130 -16.62 6.83 -3.94
CA THR A 130 -15.95 8.00 -4.48
C THR A 130 -14.65 8.28 -3.73
N TRP A 131 -13.82 9.17 -4.27
CA TRP A 131 -12.67 9.71 -3.53
C TRP A 131 -13.11 10.32 -2.18
N GLU A 132 -14.21 11.07 -2.19
CA GLU A 132 -14.78 11.70 -1.00
C GLU A 132 -15.18 10.66 0.05
N ASP A 133 -15.79 9.54 -0.32
CA ASP A 133 -16.09 8.45 0.61
C ASP A 133 -14.80 7.93 1.28
N VAL A 134 -13.80 7.64 0.46
CA VAL A 134 -12.58 6.96 0.90
C VAL A 134 -11.70 7.88 1.74
N PHE A 135 -11.53 9.15 1.38
CA PHE A 135 -10.55 10.04 2.00
C PHE A 135 -11.15 11.18 2.82
N ASP A 136 -12.28 11.76 2.41
CA ASP A 136 -12.73 13.05 2.96
C ASP A 136 -13.91 12.92 3.94
N THR A 137 -14.76 11.92 3.74
CA THR A 137 -15.99 11.71 4.52
C THR A 137 -15.64 11.47 5.98
N LYS A 138 -16.27 12.26 6.87
CA LYS A 138 -16.13 12.09 8.33
C LYS A 138 -17.14 11.07 8.83
N TYR A 139 -16.66 9.88 9.14
CA TYR A 139 -17.48 8.82 9.74
C TYR A 139 -17.61 9.03 11.26
N THR A 140 -18.83 8.92 11.78
CA THR A 140 -19.16 9.09 13.20
C THR A 140 -20.13 8.01 13.67
N LEU A 141 -20.05 7.62 14.94
CA LEU A 141 -20.99 6.67 15.57
C LEU A 141 -22.24 7.35 16.09
#